data_AF-A0A3Q2YRJ5-F1
#
_entry.id   AF-A0A3Q2YRJ5-F1
#
_cell.length_a   1.000
_cell.length_b   1.000
_cell.length_c   1.000
_cell.angle_alpha   90.00
_cell.angle_beta   90.00
_cell.angle_gamma   90.00
#
_symmetry.space_group_name_H-M   'P 1'
#
loop_
_entity.id
_entity.type
_entity.pdbx_description
1 polymer ?
#
loop_
_entity_poly.entity_id
_entity_poly.type
_entity_poly.pdbx_seq_one_letter_code
_entity_poly.pdbx_strand_id
1 'polypeptide(L)'
;QKKSFDQDVETSFRKFAVHGDSKATGKEMNGKNFAKICKDCLITDGKNVTTTDVDIVFTKVKSKSARVITFEQFIMALTELGPKRFKGKINIIWPKYIF
;
A
#
# COMPACT_ATOMS: atom_id res chain seq x y z
N GLN A 1 -4.89 -20.42 -6.90
CA GLN A 1 -4.19 -19.81 -5.75
C GLN A 1 -3.77 -18.36 -5.94
N LYS A 2 -3.41 -17.88 -7.15
CA LYS A 2 -3.09 -16.44 -7.39
C LYS A 2 -4.34 -15.53 -7.33
N LYS A 3 -5.47 -16.02 -7.83
CA LYS A 3 -6.73 -15.27 -7.97
C LYS A 3 -7.38 -14.85 -6.64
N SER A 4 -7.26 -15.64 -5.58
CA SER A 4 -7.83 -15.31 -4.26
C SER A 4 -7.04 -14.21 -3.55
N PHE A 5 -5.72 -14.20 -3.74
CA PHE A 5 -4.83 -13.28 -3.07
C PHE A 5 -5.02 -11.83 -3.54
N ASP A 6 -5.08 -11.60 -4.85
CA ASP A 6 -5.26 -10.26 -5.42
C ASP A 6 -6.59 -9.64 -4.95
N GLN A 7 -7.59 -10.49 -4.68
CA GLN A 7 -8.91 -10.11 -4.18
C GLN A 7 -8.87 -9.65 -2.70
N ASP A 8 -8.02 -10.25 -1.86
CA ASP A 8 -7.87 -9.86 -0.45
C ASP A 8 -7.15 -8.51 -0.31
N VAL A 9 -6.14 -8.26 -1.15
CA VAL A 9 -5.44 -6.97 -1.22
C VAL A 9 -6.35 -5.88 -1.74
N GLU A 10 -7.12 -6.14 -2.79
CA GLU A 10 -8.10 -5.18 -3.31
C GLU A 10 -9.21 -4.89 -2.28
N THR A 11 -9.67 -5.92 -1.56
CA THR A 11 -10.65 -5.76 -0.48
C THR A 11 -10.11 -4.86 0.63
N SER A 12 -8.86 -5.09 1.05
CA SER A 12 -8.19 -4.27 2.06
C SER A 12 -8.01 -2.83 1.56
N PHE A 13 -7.54 -2.64 0.32
CA PHE A 13 -7.45 -1.34 -0.30
C PHE A 13 -8.79 -0.59 -0.25
N ARG A 14 -9.89 -1.22 -0.68
CA ARG A 14 -11.23 -0.61 -0.68
C ARG A 14 -11.70 -0.22 0.72
N LYS A 15 -11.47 -1.08 1.72
CA LYS A 15 -11.82 -0.80 3.13
C LYS A 15 -11.08 0.43 3.67
N PHE A 16 -9.78 0.54 3.40
CA PHE A 16 -8.98 1.68 3.84
C PHE A 16 -9.22 2.93 2.99
N ALA A 17 -9.52 2.78 1.69
CA ALA A 17 -9.81 3.89 0.79
C ALA A 17 -11.01 4.72 1.27
N VAL A 18 -12.04 4.09 1.82
CA VAL A 18 -13.22 4.78 2.38
C VAL A 18 -13.11 5.13 3.87
N HIS A 19 -12.01 4.76 4.52
CA HIS A 19 -11.88 4.93 5.96
C HIS A 19 -11.87 6.40 6.34
N GLY A 20 -12.83 6.81 7.18
CA GLY A 20 -12.96 8.18 7.67
C GLY A 20 -13.43 9.20 6.63
N ASP A 21 -13.85 8.76 5.43
CA ASP A 21 -14.41 9.61 4.38
C ASP A 21 -15.68 8.98 3.82
N SER A 22 -16.84 9.47 4.27
CA SER A 22 -18.15 8.96 3.86
C SER A 22 -18.50 9.29 2.40
N LYS A 23 -17.73 10.14 1.72
CA LYS A 23 -17.91 10.47 0.30
C LYS A 23 -17.00 9.67 -0.61
N ALA A 24 -16.01 8.97 -0.06
CA ALA A 24 -15.08 8.17 -0.85
C ALA A 24 -15.79 6.95 -1.47
N THR A 25 -15.43 6.66 -2.72
CA THR A 25 -16.04 5.56 -3.50
C THR A 25 -15.28 4.23 -3.38
N GLY A 26 -14.14 4.23 -2.66
CA GLY A 26 -13.25 3.08 -2.54
C GLY A 26 -12.39 2.80 -3.77
N LYS A 27 -12.45 3.67 -4.80
CA LYS A 27 -11.65 3.54 -6.04
C LYS A 27 -10.24 4.12 -5.91
N GLU A 28 -10.06 5.08 -5.01
CA GLU A 28 -8.81 5.81 -4.79
C GLU A 28 -8.55 5.99 -3.30
N MET A 29 -7.28 6.08 -2.93
CA MET A 29 -6.83 6.16 -1.54
C MET A 29 -5.97 7.41 -1.34
N ASN A 30 -6.27 8.19 -0.31
CA ASN A 30 -5.45 9.34 0.08
C ASN A 30 -4.20 8.92 0.87
N GLY A 31 -3.23 9.82 0.99
CA GLY A 31 -1.96 9.55 1.68
C GLY A 31 -2.11 9.17 3.15
N LYS A 32 -3.06 9.78 3.87
CA LYS A 32 -3.35 9.44 5.28
C LYS A 32 -3.81 7.99 5.42
N ASN A 33 -4.71 7.54 4.55
CA ASN A 33 -5.23 6.18 4.58
C ASN A 33 -4.18 5.17 4.10
N PHE A 34 -3.32 5.55 3.14
CA PHE A 34 -2.17 4.74 2.73
C PHE A 34 -1.17 4.54 3.88
N ALA A 35 -0.80 5.62 4.58
CA ALA A 35 0.06 5.51 5.76
C ALA A 35 -0.57 4.64 6.86
N LYS A 36 -1.90 4.73 7.04
CA LYS A 36 -2.62 3.91 8.00
C LYS A 36 -2.55 2.41 7.64
N ILE A 37 -2.84 2.02 6.40
CA ILE A 37 -2.75 0.60 6.02
C ILE A 37 -1.32 0.08 6.11
N CYS A 38 -0.30 0.87 5.78
CA CYS A 38 1.09 0.48 5.96
C CYS A 38 1.46 0.23 7.43
N LYS A 39 0.90 1.02 8.35
CA LYS A 39 1.08 0.82 9.79
C LYS A 39 0.29 -0.38 10.31
N ASP A 40 -1.00 -0.46 10.01
CA ASP A 40 -1.91 -1.49 10.51
C ASP A 40 -1.55 -2.89 9.98
N CYS A 41 -0.99 -2.97 8.77
CA CYS A 41 -0.50 -4.22 8.15
C CYS A 41 1.00 -4.47 8.38
N LEU A 42 1.65 -3.73 9.30
CA LEU A 42 3.05 -3.93 9.71
C LEU A 42 4.08 -3.83 8.56
N ILE A 43 3.73 -3.11 7.49
CA ILE A 43 4.64 -2.75 6.39
C ILE A 43 5.67 -1.75 6.92
N THR A 44 5.25 -0.79 7.73
CA THR A 44 6.13 0.13 8.44
C THR A 44 6.66 -0.55 9.71
N ASP A 45 7.97 -0.75 9.82
CA ASP A 45 8.63 -1.31 11.01
C ASP A 45 9.40 -0.26 11.83
N GLY A 46 9.43 0.99 11.35
CA GLY A 46 10.18 2.08 11.98
C GLY A 46 11.70 1.92 11.90
N LYS A 47 12.20 0.91 11.16
CA LYS A 47 13.62 0.59 11.03
C LYS A 47 14.06 0.58 9.56
N ASN A 48 13.48 -0.31 8.76
CA ASN A 48 13.77 -0.45 7.34
C ASN A 48 12.75 0.28 6.45
N VAL A 49 11.50 0.34 6.92
CA VAL A 49 10.44 1.15 6.32
C VAL A 49 9.92 2.08 7.40
N THR A 50 10.19 3.37 7.21
CA THR A 50 9.75 4.45 8.09
C THR A 50 8.50 5.14 7.53
N THR A 51 7.85 5.98 8.34
CA THR A 51 6.75 6.85 7.84
C THR A 51 7.22 7.73 6.69
N THR A 52 8.44 8.26 6.77
CA THR A 52 9.05 9.06 5.70
C THR A 52 9.20 8.26 4.40
N ASP A 53 9.62 6.99 4.47
CA ASP A 53 9.68 6.13 3.29
C ASP A 53 8.31 5.95 2.64
N VAL A 54 7.26 5.75 3.45
CA VAL A 54 5.89 5.61 2.98
C VAL A 54 5.41 6.88 2.28
N ASP A 55 5.67 8.06 2.84
CA ASP A 55 5.31 9.35 2.24
C ASP A 55 6.07 9.62 0.92
N ILE A 56 7.35 9.26 0.86
CA ILE A 56 8.16 9.35 -0.35
C ILE A 56 7.59 8.45 -1.44
N VAL A 57 7.33 7.17 -1.13
CA VAL A 57 6.78 6.22 -2.11
C VAL A 57 5.39 6.66 -2.57
N PHE A 58 4.51 7.09 -1.66
CA PHE A 58 3.20 7.63 -2.03
C PHE A 58 3.32 8.80 -3.01
N THR A 59 4.26 9.72 -2.73
CA THR A 59 4.50 10.88 -3.59
C THR A 59 5.07 10.50 -4.96
N LYS A 60 5.86 9.44 -5.01
CA LYS A 60 6.48 8.92 -6.23
C LYS A 60 5.48 8.21 -7.15
N VAL A 61 4.60 7.37 -6.61
CA VAL A 61 3.67 6.55 -7.42
C VAL A 61 2.41 7.30 -7.86
N LYS A 62 2.00 8.32 -7.10
CA LYS A 62 0.83 9.13 -7.44
C LYS A 62 1.11 10.01 -8.66
N SER A 63 0.07 10.32 -9.42
CA SER A 63 0.17 11.28 -10.51
C SER A 63 0.58 12.67 -10.00
N LYS A 64 1.27 13.45 -10.84
CA LYS A 64 1.68 14.81 -10.51
C LYS A 64 0.46 15.63 -10.06
N SER A 65 0.58 16.34 -8.94
CA SER A 65 -0.48 17.13 -8.30
C SER A 65 -1.68 16.36 -7.73
N ALA A 66 -1.78 15.03 -7.94
CA ALA A 66 -2.83 14.23 -7.32
C ALA A 66 -2.66 14.15 -5.79
N ARG A 67 -3.78 14.02 -5.07
CA ARG A 67 -3.81 13.82 -3.61
C ARG A 67 -4.14 12.38 -3.20
N VAL A 68 -4.34 11.52 -4.19
CA VAL A 68 -4.79 10.13 -4.04
C VAL A 68 -4.01 9.22 -5.00
N ILE A 69 -4.08 7.92 -4.74
CA ILE A 69 -3.57 6.85 -5.60
C ILE A 69 -4.68 5.87 -5.96
N THR A 70 -4.61 5.29 -7.16
CA THR A 70 -5.47 4.17 -7.58
C THR A 70 -5.00 2.84 -6.98
N PHE A 71 -5.77 1.77 -7.16
CA PHE A 71 -5.36 0.43 -6.74
C PHE A 71 -4.05 -0.02 -7.43
N GLU A 72 -3.88 0.27 -8.72
CA GLU A 72 -2.65 -0.05 -9.45
C GLU A 72 -1.44 0.67 -8.85
N GLN A 73 -1.57 1.96 -8.55
CA GLN A 73 -0.52 2.76 -7.89
C GLN A 73 -0.23 2.28 -6.47
N PHE A 74 -1.25 1.79 -5.76
CA PHE A 74 -1.07 1.13 -4.47
C PHE A 74 -0.23 -0.14 -4.59
N ILE A 75 -0.48 -1.00 -5.58
CA ILE A 75 0.35 -2.19 -5.82
C ILE A 75 1.80 -1.82 -6.17
N MET A 76 2.00 -0.77 -6.98
CA MET A 76 3.33 -0.24 -7.25
C MET A 76 4.03 0.22 -5.96
N ALA A 77 3.30 0.93 -5.08
CA ALA A 77 3.83 1.37 -3.79
C ALA A 77 4.29 0.19 -2.91
N LEU A 78 3.47 -0.86 -2.81
CA LEU A 78 3.81 -2.07 -2.07
C LEU A 78 5.04 -2.77 -2.66
N THR A 79 5.14 -2.78 -3.99
CA THR A 79 6.29 -3.34 -4.70
C THR A 79 7.59 -2.59 -4.39
N GLU A 80 7.52 -1.27 -4.21
CA GLU A 80 8.69 -0.48 -3.80
C GLU A 80 9.07 -0.66 -2.33
N LEU A 81 8.09 -0.80 -1.43
CA LEU A 81 8.31 -0.95 0.01
C LEU A 81 8.75 -2.38 0.40
N GLY A 82 8.29 -3.39 -0.33
CA GLY A 82 8.55 -4.81 -0.03
C GLY A 82 10.04 -5.15 0.12
N PRO A 83 10.89 -4.85 -0.88
CA PRO A 83 12.33 -5.13 -0.80
C PRO A 83 13.04 -4.40 0.36
N LYS A 84 12.61 -3.17 0.68
CA LYS A 84 13.13 -2.43 1.85
C LYS A 84 12.77 -3.16 3.14
N ARG A 85 11.51 -3.58 3.29
CA ARG A 85 11.00 -4.23 4.51
C ARG A 85 11.56 -5.62 4.77
N PHE A 86 11.84 -6.38 3.71
CA PHE A 86 12.14 -7.82 3.79
C PHE A 86 13.40 -8.17 3.00
N LYS A 87 14.51 -7.48 3.28
CA LYS A 87 15.82 -7.72 2.65
C LYS A 87 16.11 -9.23 2.56
N GLY A 88 16.29 -9.75 1.33
CA GLY A 88 16.68 -11.16 1.09
C GLY A 88 15.63 -12.09 0.45
N LYS A 89 14.37 -11.70 0.24
CA LYS A 89 13.39 -12.54 -0.51
C LYS A 89 13.06 -12.00 -1.91
N ILE A 90 14.06 -11.49 -2.63
CA ILE A 90 13.91 -10.83 -3.94
C ILE A 90 13.32 -11.76 -5.02
N ASN A 91 13.33 -13.08 -4.80
CA ASN A 91 12.78 -14.09 -5.73
C ASN A 91 11.46 -14.73 -5.28
N ILE A 92 10.76 -14.17 -4.29
CA ILE A 92 9.54 -14.78 -3.75
C ILE A 92 8.39 -13.78 -3.86
N ILE A 93 7.28 -14.27 -4.43
CA ILE A 93 6.03 -13.56 -4.70
C ILE A 93 5.52 -12.91 -3.40
N TRP A 94 5.98 -11.68 -3.16
CA TRP A 94 5.76 -10.82 -2.00
C TRP A 94 4.34 -10.75 -1.46
N PRO A 95 3.32 -10.76 -2.33
CA PRO A 95 1.98 -10.59 -1.82
C PRO A 95 1.56 -11.74 -0.86
N LYS A 96 1.98 -12.98 -1.09
CA LYS A 96 1.64 -14.18 -0.28
C LYS A 96 2.01 -14.17 1.22
N TYR A 97 2.85 -13.24 1.69
CA TYR A 97 3.42 -13.27 3.05
C TYR A 97 2.99 -12.10 3.95
N ILE A 98 2.22 -11.15 3.42
CA ILE A 98 1.74 -9.98 4.17
C ILE A 98 0.22 -10.04 4.37
N PHE A 99 -0.50 -10.75 3.50
CA PHE A 99 -1.95 -10.95 3.57
C PHE A 99 -2.28 -12.44 3.42
#